data_AF-A0A318VEN1-F1
#
_entry.id   AF-A0A318VEN1-F1
#
_cell.length_a   1.000
_cell.length_b   1.000
_cell.length_c   1.000
_cell.angle_alpha   90.00
_cell.angle_beta   90.00
_cell.angle_gamma   90.00
#
_symmetry.space_group_name_H-M   'P 1'
#
loop_
_entity.id
_entity.type
_entity.pdbx_description
1 polymer ?
#
loop_
_entity_poly.entity_id
_entity_poly.type
_entity_poly.pdbx_seq_one_letter_code
_entity_poly.pdbx_strand_id
1 'polypeptide(L)'
;MKMKDLLDSAQPMKKHKSKSKKNELKKKKQEKLEAKKQAKTKKEVKAKKPAEVTKKPAKVLPEDSSTTSNPIRQRASKSLEPMTNEEQLIAINQIIKRLLMNEITQGMALRELRVSVLGLRQDAYTKLTGVSRKTLSEIENDKGNYTTEIINKVFKPFEIKVGLVPTSSQLLAAIMAN
;
A
#
# COMPACT_ATOMS: atom_id res chain seq x y z
N MET A 1 -11.59 78.05 38.16
CA MET A 1 -10.40 77.30 37.69
C MET A 1 -10.91 75.95 37.19
N LYS A 2 -10.92 75.64 35.88
CA LYS A 2 -9.80 75.07 35.08
C LYS A 2 -9.13 73.91 35.82
N MET A 3 -8.93 72.68 35.32
CA MET A 3 -9.04 72.02 34.00
C MET A 3 -8.86 70.49 34.23
N LYS A 4 -9.42 69.65 33.34
CA LYS A 4 -8.81 68.47 32.64
C LYS A 4 -7.66 67.72 33.36
N ASP A 5 -7.68 66.41 33.58
CA ASP A 5 -7.68 65.25 32.67
C ASP A 5 -7.55 64.02 33.62
N LEU A 6 -7.87 62.76 33.35
CA LEU A 6 -7.53 61.90 32.22
C LEU A 6 -8.33 60.58 32.36
N LEU A 7 -8.57 59.95 31.22
CA LEU A 7 -9.35 58.75 30.95
C LEU A 7 -8.79 57.43 31.54
N ASP A 8 -9.74 56.54 31.86
CA ASP A 8 -9.86 55.12 31.46
C ASP A 8 -8.61 54.19 31.48
N SER A 9 -8.62 53.19 32.39
CA SER A 9 -8.21 51.82 32.05
C SER A 9 -8.65 50.83 33.13
N ALA A 10 -9.79 50.17 32.90
CA ALA A 10 -10.19 48.99 33.66
C ALA A 10 -9.48 47.74 33.11
N GLN A 11 -8.74 47.03 33.95
CA GLN A 11 -8.34 45.64 33.70
C GLN A 11 -8.76 44.74 34.87
N PRO A 12 -9.65 43.75 34.67
CA PRO A 12 -9.83 42.68 35.65
C PRO A 12 -8.83 41.53 35.41
N MET A 13 -8.26 41.08 36.52
CA MET A 13 -7.28 40.01 36.67
C MET A 13 -7.70 38.67 36.04
N LYS A 14 -6.71 37.99 35.43
CA LYS A 14 -6.80 36.67 34.80
C LYS A 14 -7.34 35.60 35.76
N LYS A 15 -8.49 34.98 35.44
CA LYS A 15 -8.99 33.76 36.11
C LYS A 15 -8.39 32.50 35.48
N HIS A 16 -7.65 31.72 36.26
CA HIS A 16 -7.26 30.35 35.95
C HIS A 16 -8.50 29.45 35.76
N LYS A 17 -8.76 28.95 34.54
CA LYS A 17 -9.72 27.85 34.32
C LYS A 17 -9.02 26.50 34.45
N SER A 18 -9.18 25.90 35.62
CA SER A 18 -8.78 24.56 36.00
C SER A 18 -9.52 23.48 35.20
N LYS A 19 -8.74 22.54 34.63
CA LYS A 19 -8.88 21.08 34.45
C LYS A 19 -10.26 20.36 34.26
N SER A 20 -11.42 21.01 34.26
CA SER A 20 -12.74 20.35 34.22
C SER A 20 -13.28 20.03 32.82
N LYS A 21 -12.89 20.78 31.77
CA LYS A 21 -13.46 20.59 30.41
C LYS A 21 -12.89 19.39 29.63
N LYS A 22 -11.74 18.85 30.02
CA LYS A 22 -11.06 17.77 29.27
C LYS A 22 -11.61 16.37 29.60
N ASN A 23 -12.21 16.19 30.78
CA ASN A 23 -12.82 14.92 31.18
C ASN A 23 -14.25 14.76 30.66
N GLU A 24 -15.00 15.85 30.51
CA GLU A 24 -16.36 15.83 29.97
C GLU A 24 -16.40 15.46 28.48
N LEU A 25 -15.39 15.90 27.70
CA LEU A 25 -15.28 15.58 26.28
C LEU A 25 -14.83 14.12 26.03
N LYS A 26 -14.11 13.50 26.97
CA LYS A 26 -13.71 12.08 26.87
C LYS A 26 -14.87 11.14 27.19
N LYS A 27 -15.70 11.45 28.18
CA LYS A 27 -16.89 10.65 28.54
C LYS A 27 -17.91 10.60 27.40
N LYS A 28 -18.15 11.75 26.72
CA LYS A 28 -19.09 11.87 25.60
C LYS A 28 -18.67 11.12 24.32
N LYS A 29 -17.36 10.85 24.14
CA LYS A 29 -16.84 10.08 22.98
C LYS A 29 -16.90 8.57 23.21
N GLN A 30 -16.91 8.13 24.46
CA GLN A 30 -16.95 6.71 24.84
C GLN A 30 -18.38 6.15 24.78
N GLU A 31 -19.40 6.90 25.23
CA GLU A 31 -20.83 6.54 25.08
C GLU A 31 -21.26 6.44 23.61
N LYS A 32 -20.70 7.27 22.72
CA LYS A 32 -20.99 7.23 21.27
C LYS A 32 -20.38 6.01 20.56
N LEU A 33 -19.35 5.39 21.14
CA LEU A 33 -18.69 4.19 20.59
C LEU A 33 -19.39 2.89 21.02
N GLU A 34 -20.05 2.88 22.18
CA GLU A 34 -20.81 1.73 22.69
C GLU A 34 -22.21 1.63 22.06
N ALA A 35 -22.89 2.76 21.81
CA ALA A 35 -24.17 2.76 21.09
C ALA A 35 -24.05 2.26 19.63
N LYS A 36 -22.89 2.40 18.99
CA LYS A 36 -22.66 1.95 17.61
C LYS A 36 -22.28 0.46 17.50
N LYS A 37 -21.90 -0.18 18.60
CA LYS A 37 -21.60 -1.63 18.66
C LYS A 37 -22.84 -2.50 18.87
N GLN A 38 -23.97 -1.95 19.33
CA GLN A 38 -25.22 -2.69 19.56
C GLN A 38 -26.18 -2.73 18.35
N ALA A 39 -25.87 -2.03 17.25
CA ALA A 39 -26.72 -2.00 16.05
C ALA A 39 -26.27 -2.96 14.91
N LYS A 40 -25.20 -3.75 15.09
CA LYS A 40 -24.66 -4.66 14.04
C LYS A 40 -24.77 -6.17 14.35
N THR A 41 -25.45 -6.56 15.43
CA THR A 41 -25.61 -7.97 15.85
C THR A 41 -27.06 -8.49 15.80
N LYS A 42 -27.94 -7.90 14.98
CA LYS A 42 -29.34 -8.36 14.80
C LYS A 42 -29.78 -8.62 13.36
N LYS A 43 -28.86 -8.97 12.45
CA LYS A 43 -29.26 -9.38 11.09
C LYS A 43 -28.49 -10.59 10.58
N GLU A 44 -28.42 -11.67 11.37
CA GLU A 44 -28.06 -12.98 10.83
C GLU A 44 -28.47 -14.15 11.76
N VAL A 45 -29.77 -14.39 11.93
CA VAL A 45 -30.27 -15.74 12.28
C VAL A 45 -31.72 -15.88 11.79
N LYS A 46 -31.95 -16.45 10.60
CA LYS A 46 -33.13 -17.29 10.32
C LYS A 46 -33.00 -18.07 9.01
N ALA A 47 -32.38 -19.26 9.08
CA ALA A 47 -32.82 -20.44 8.32
C ALA A 47 -32.22 -21.70 8.99
N LYS A 48 -33.10 -22.49 9.61
CA LYS A 48 -32.87 -23.82 10.23
C LYS A 48 -33.18 -24.88 9.15
N LYS A 49 -32.27 -25.84 8.85
CA LYS A 49 -32.21 -27.28 9.30
C LYS A 49 -33.22 -28.24 8.59
N PRO A 50 -33.12 -29.59 8.69
CA PRO A 50 -32.05 -30.56 8.31
C PRO A 50 -32.61 -31.85 7.61
N ALA A 51 -31.77 -32.78 7.15
CA ALA A 51 -32.11 -34.22 7.00
C ALA A 51 -30.83 -35.09 6.86
N GLU A 52 -31.00 -36.41 6.96
CA GLU A 52 -30.22 -37.34 7.80
C GLU A 52 -29.66 -38.58 7.04
N VAL A 53 -28.47 -39.05 7.45
CA VAL A 53 -27.85 -40.42 7.49
C VAL A 53 -28.32 -41.54 6.51
N THR A 54 -27.40 -42.19 5.77
CA THR A 54 -27.00 -43.62 5.93
C THR A 54 -26.14 -44.24 4.79
N LYS A 55 -25.10 -44.99 5.24
CA LYS A 55 -24.55 -46.30 4.76
C LYS A 55 -23.67 -46.45 3.49
N LYS A 56 -22.49 -47.09 3.70
CA LYS A 56 -21.61 -47.84 2.75
C LYS A 56 -22.25 -49.20 2.36
N PRO A 57 -21.88 -49.88 1.24
CA PRO A 57 -20.68 -50.74 1.14
C PRO A 57 -19.97 -50.74 -0.25
N ALA A 58 -19.04 -51.68 -0.44
CA ALA A 58 -17.85 -51.66 -1.32
C ALA A 58 -17.96 -52.35 -2.71
N LYS A 59 -16.82 -52.29 -3.46
CA LYS A 59 -16.40 -53.03 -4.69
C LYS A 59 -16.94 -52.45 -6.01
N VAL A 60 -16.21 -52.24 -7.12
CA VAL A 60 -15.11 -53.00 -7.79
C VAL A 60 -14.28 -52.04 -8.68
N LEU A 61 -13.00 -52.37 -8.93
CA LEU A 61 -12.11 -51.82 -9.98
C LEU A 61 -12.71 -52.03 -11.40
N PRO A 62 -12.33 -51.20 -12.39
CA PRO A 62 -11.24 -51.63 -13.25
C PRO A 62 -10.18 -50.54 -13.46
N GLU A 63 -9.00 -51.03 -13.80
CA GLU A 63 -7.80 -50.28 -14.09
C GLU A 63 -7.97 -49.41 -15.34
N ASP A 64 -7.55 -48.15 -15.26
CA ASP A 64 -6.72 -47.58 -16.30
C ASP A 64 -5.90 -46.41 -15.74
N SER A 65 -4.64 -46.40 -16.13
CA SER A 65 -3.55 -45.57 -15.61
C SER A 65 -3.82 -44.06 -15.66
N SER A 66 -3.95 -43.42 -14.49
CA SER A 66 -3.73 -41.97 -14.37
C SER A 66 -2.49 -41.71 -13.53
N THR A 67 -1.36 -41.65 -14.22
CA THR A 67 -0.03 -41.33 -13.71
C THR A 67 -0.09 -40.05 -12.88
N THR A 68 0.13 -40.19 -11.58
CA THR A 68 0.43 -39.06 -10.70
C THR A 68 1.86 -38.63 -10.99
N SER A 69 2.05 -37.56 -11.76
CA SER A 69 3.35 -36.90 -11.83
C SER A 69 3.18 -35.39 -11.68
N ASN A 70 3.86 -34.91 -10.64
CA ASN A 70 3.96 -33.52 -10.21
C ASN A 70 4.09 -32.53 -11.38
N PRO A 71 3.44 -31.34 -11.34
CA PRO A 71 3.83 -30.29 -12.25
C PRO A 71 5.26 -29.88 -11.91
N ILE A 72 6.16 -30.24 -12.82
CA ILE A 72 7.50 -29.68 -12.94
C ILE A 72 7.37 -28.17 -12.71
N ARG A 73 7.87 -27.71 -11.56
CA ARG A 73 8.21 -26.30 -11.38
C ARG A 73 9.25 -26.04 -12.45
N GLN A 74 8.83 -25.47 -13.57
CA GLN A 74 9.73 -24.97 -14.59
C GLN A 74 10.66 -24.00 -13.88
N ARG A 75 11.86 -24.49 -13.55
CA ARG A 75 12.98 -23.65 -13.18
C ARG A 75 13.15 -22.73 -14.38
N ALA A 76 13.04 -21.42 -14.17
CA ALA A 76 13.25 -20.42 -15.20
C ALA A 76 14.60 -20.70 -15.88
N SER A 77 14.51 -21.36 -17.04
CA SER A 77 15.62 -21.72 -17.89
C SER A 77 15.71 -20.64 -18.94
N LYS A 78 16.53 -19.62 -18.68
CA LYS A 78 17.46 -19.04 -19.65
C LYS A 78 18.20 -17.89 -18.99
N SER A 79 19.51 -17.91 -19.19
CA SER A 79 20.40 -16.79 -18.93
C SER A 79 19.77 -15.53 -19.49
N LEU A 80 19.42 -14.59 -18.61
CA LEU A 80 19.14 -13.22 -19.04
C LEU A 80 20.50 -12.70 -19.47
N GLU A 81 20.72 -12.56 -20.77
CA GLU A 81 21.87 -11.82 -21.27
C GLU A 81 21.94 -10.49 -20.52
N PRO A 82 23.09 -10.14 -19.92
CA PRO A 82 23.21 -8.90 -19.19
C PRO A 82 22.97 -7.76 -20.17
N MET A 83 21.82 -7.10 -20.00
CA MET A 83 21.39 -5.96 -20.80
C MET A 83 22.52 -4.92 -20.80
N THR A 84 22.90 -4.40 -21.96
CA THR A 84 23.96 -3.38 -22.04
C THR A 84 23.54 -2.11 -21.28
N ASN A 85 24.50 -1.28 -20.86
CA ASN A 85 24.17 -0.05 -20.11
C ASN A 85 23.20 0.87 -20.88
N GLU A 86 23.30 0.92 -22.20
CA GLU A 86 22.41 1.73 -23.05
C GLU A 86 21.00 1.14 -23.12
N GLU A 87 20.88 -0.17 -23.32
CA GLU A 87 19.59 -0.88 -23.31
C GLU A 87 18.89 -0.75 -21.95
N GLN A 88 19.65 -0.83 -20.84
CA GLN A 88 19.11 -0.62 -19.50
C GLN A 88 18.53 0.78 -19.35
N LEU A 89 19.23 1.81 -19.82
CA LEU A 89 18.78 3.19 -19.75
C LEU A 89 17.49 3.38 -20.57
N ILE A 90 17.42 2.80 -21.76
CA ILE A 90 16.21 2.83 -22.60
C ILE A 90 15.04 2.16 -21.88
N ALA A 91 15.25 0.98 -21.29
CA ALA A 91 14.22 0.26 -20.55
C ALA A 91 13.73 1.04 -19.32
N ILE A 92 14.64 1.61 -18.54
CA ILE A 92 14.31 2.48 -17.40
C ILE A 92 13.45 3.65 -17.85
N ASN A 93 13.86 4.37 -18.91
CA ASN A 93 13.11 5.52 -19.43
C ASN A 93 11.71 5.15 -19.91
N GLN A 94 11.56 4.00 -20.58
CA GLN A 94 10.26 3.50 -21.00
C GLN A 94 9.36 3.21 -19.80
N ILE A 95 9.87 2.55 -18.76
CA ILE A 95 9.10 2.24 -17.55
C ILE A 95 8.69 3.52 -16.82
N ILE A 96 9.59 4.49 -16.68
CA ILE A 96 9.30 5.80 -16.07
C ILE A 96 8.21 6.51 -16.85
N LYS A 97 8.29 6.55 -18.18
CA LYS A 97 7.26 7.19 -19.02
C LYS A 97 5.89 6.55 -18.80
N ARG A 98 5.81 5.22 -18.76
CA ARG A 98 4.55 4.49 -18.52
C ARG A 98 4.00 4.75 -17.12
N LEU A 99 4.87 4.82 -16.11
CA LEU A 99 4.49 5.17 -14.74
C LEU A 99 3.92 6.59 -14.66
N LEU A 100 4.61 7.55 -15.30
CA LEU A 100 4.20 8.96 -15.36
C LEU A 100 2.88 9.18 -16.10
N MET A 101 2.60 8.37 -17.13
CA MET A 101 1.34 8.38 -17.87
C MET A 101 0.22 7.60 -17.17
N ASN A 102 0.46 7.09 -15.96
CA ASN A 102 -0.46 6.24 -15.19
C ASN A 102 -0.89 4.94 -15.91
N GLU A 103 -0.06 4.42 -16.83
CA GLU A 103 -0.32 3.16 -17.52
C GLU A 103 0.01 1.94 -16.65
N ILE A 104 0.97 2.11 -15.73
CA ILE A 104 1.37 1.10 -14.75
C ILE A 104 1.39 1.70 -13.35
N THR A 105 1.18 0.84 -12.36
CA THR A 105 1.29 1.24 -10.95
C THR A 105 2.75 1.35 -10.53
N GLN A 106 2.97 2.00 -9.39
CA GLN A 106 4.30 2.09 -8.77
C GLN A 106 4.90 0.71 -8.45
N GLY A 107 4.07 -0.23 -7.95
CA GLY A 107 4.51 -1.59 -7.66
C GLY A 107 4.89 -2.37 -8.91
N MET A 108 4.09 -2.24 -9.98
CA MET A 108 4.40 -2.85 -11.27
C MET A 108 5.70 -2.29 -11.86
N ALA A 109 5.90 -0.98 -11.82
CA ALA A 109 7.12 -0.34 -12.28
C ALA A 109 8.35 -0.87 -11.53
N LEU A 110 8.28 -0.98 -10.20
CA LEU A 110 9.37 -1.53 -9.39
C LEU A 110 9.70 -2.98 -9.76
N ARG A 111 8.67 -3.81 -9.97
CA ARG A 111 8.84 -5.20 -10.38
C ARG A 111 9.48 -5.31 -11.76
N GLU A 112 9.05 -4.49 -12.71
CA GLU A 112 9.58 -4.46 -14.08
C GLU A 112 11.04 -4.01 -14.08
N LEU A 113 11.38 -2.95 -13.33
CA LEU A 113 12.76 -2.51 -13.16
C LEU A 113 13.63 -3.59 -12.52
N ARG A 114 13.15 -4.28 -11.48
CA ARG A 114 13.91 -5.36 -10.83
C ARG A 114 14.16 -6.55 -11.76
N VAL A 115 13.14 -7.00 -12.50
CA VAL A 115 13.21 -8.23 -13.30
C VAL A 115 13.79 -7.97 -14.68
N SER A 116 13.30 -6.95 -15.39
CA SER A 116 13.66 -6.70 -16.79
C SER A 116 15.01 -5.98 -16.90
N VAL A 117 15.31 -5.03 -16.00
CA VAL A 117 16.56 -4.26 -16.07
C VAL A 117 17.69 -4.97 -15.33
N LEU A 118 17.47 -5.38 -14.08
CA LEU A 118 18.53 -5.99 -13.26
C LEU A 118 18.55 -7.53 -13.32
N GLY A 119 17.50 -8.20 -13.78
CA GLY A 119 17.43 -9.66 -13.77
C GLY A 119 17.42 -10.29 -12.38
N LEU A 120 17.12 -9.51 -11.33
CA LEU A 120 17.30 -9.96 -9.95
C LEU A 120 16.03 -10.58 -9.37
N ARG A 121 16.21 -11.62 -8.56
CA ARG A 121 15.14 -12.14 -7.68
C ARG A 121 14.94 -11.18 -6.49
N GLN A 122 13.77 -11.24 -5.86
CA GLN A 122 13.45 -10.43 -4.68
C GLN A 122 14.51 -10.56 -3.58
N ASP A 123 15.06 -11.75 -3.32
CA ASP A 123 16.14 -11.93 -2.34
C ASP A 123 17.37 -11.08 -2.62
N ALA A 124 17.88 -11.17 -3.85
CA ALA A 124 19.07 -10.42 -4.23
C ALA A 124 18.80 -8.92 -4.16
N TYR A 125 17.61 -8.50 -4.58
CA TYR A 125 17.22 -7.10 -4.56
C TYR A 125 17.05 -6.52 -3.14
N THR A 126 16.51 -7.30 -2.19
CA THR A 126 16.41 -6.88 -0.78
C THR A 126 17.77 -6.63 -0.14
N LYS A 127 18.81 -7.36 -0.56
CA LYS A 127 20.18 -7.14 -0.10
C LYS A 127 20.76 -5.81 -0.61
N LEU A 128 20.38 -5.40 -1.82
CA LEU A 128 20.81 -4.13 -2.42
C LEU A 128 20.12 -2.92 -1.80
N THR A 129 18.82 -3.04 -1.52
CA THR A 129 17.96 -1.92 -1.08
C THR A 129 17.83 -1.82 0.44
N GLY A 130 18.17 -2.89 1.17
CA GLY A 130 18.07 -2.95 2.62
C GLY A 130 16.63 -3.01 3.16
N VAL A 131 15.64 -3.27 2.31
CA VAL A 131 14.25 -3.47 2.74
C VAL A 131 13.93 -4.94 2.93
N SER A 132 12.98 -5.25 3.81
CA SER A 132 12.56 -6.64 4.03
C SER A 132 11.90 -7.22 2.78
N ARG A 133 12.05 -8.53 2.56
CA ARG A 133 11.38 -9.24 1.45
C ARG A 133 9.85 -9.08 1.50
N LYS A 134 9.26 -9.12 2.69
CA LYS A 134 7.81 -8.90 2.88
C LYS A 134 7.41 -7.50 2.39
N THR A 135 8.17 -6.48 2.79
CA THR A 135 7.97 -5.09 2.36
C THR A 135 8.09 -4.94 0.86
N LEU A 136 9.17 -5.46 0.25
CA LEU A 136 9.36 -5.42 -1.19
C LEU A 136 8.19 -6.10 -1.92
N SER A 137 7.77 -7.27 -1.45
CA SER A 137 6.64 -8.00 -2.03
C SER A 137 5.33 -7.23 -1.92
N GLU A 138 5.06 -6.59 -0.78
CA GLU A 138 3.84 -5.79 -0.63
C GLU A 138 3.86 -4.57 -1.57
N ILE A 139 4.99 -3.85 -1.67
CA ILE A 139 5.16 -2.74 -2.62
C ILE A 139 4.94 -3.21 -4.06
N GLU A 140 5.58 -4.29 -4.50
CA GLU A 140 5.46 -4.83 -5.86
C GLU A 140 4.04 -5.31 -6.23
N ASN A 141 3.21 -5.61 -5.22
CA ASN A 141 1.82 -6.01 -5.41
C ASN A 141 0.83 -4.87 -5.15
N ASP A 142 1.30 -3.63 -5.05
CA ASP A 142 0.51 -2.44 -4.72
C ASP A 142 -0.30 -2.60 -3.41
N LYS A 143 0.28 -3.33 -2.45
CA LYS A 143 -0.30 -3.57 -1.12
C LYS A 143 0.44 -2.74 -0.10
N GLY A 144 -0.32 -2.21 0.86
CA GLY A 144 0.23 -1.45 1.98
C GLY A 144 0.45 0.02 1.65
N ASN A 145 0.55 0.83 2.69
CA ASN A 145 0.84 2.26 2.60
C ASN A 145 2.23 2.50 3.18
N TYR A 146 3.22 2.64 2.31
CA TYR A 146 4.63 2.78 2.68
C TYR A 146 5.06 4.24 2.67
N THR A 147 5.99 4.59 3.56
CA THR A 147 6.54 5.94 3.61
C THR A 147 7.37 6.22 2.35
N THR A 148 7.42 7.48 1.95
CA THR A 148 8.26 7.94 0.84
C THR A 148 9.73 7.56 1.04
N GLU A 149 10.20 7.47 2.28
CA GLU A 149 11.56 7.01 2.59
C GLU A 149 11.79 5.55 2.16
N ILE A 150 10.85 4.64 2.46
CA ILE A 150 10.95 3.23 2.05
C ILE A 150 10.87 3.13 0.53
N ILE A 151 9.97 3.90 -0.10
CA ILE A 151 9.86 3.92 -1.55
C ILE A 151 11.16 4.43 -2.19
N ASN A 152 11.74 5.52 -1.68
CA ASN A 152 13.00 6.04 -2.19
C ASN A 152 14.16 5.04 -2.00
N LYS A 153 14.16 4.23 -0.92
CA LYS A 153 15.14 3.16 -0.74
C LYS A 153 15.06 2.08 -1.81
N VAL A 154 13.84 1.64 -2.17
CA VAL A 154 13.67 0.62 -3.21
C VAL A 154 13.99 1.16 -4.60
N PHE A 155 13.76 2.44 -4.88
CA PHE A 155 14.07 3.01 -6.19
C PHE A 155 15.49 3.56 -6.35
N LYS A 156 16.26 3.65 -5.24
CA LYS A 156 17.65 4.12 -5.23
C LYS A 156 18.57 3.45 -6.27
N PRO A 157 18.49 2.13 -6.55
CA PRO A 157 19.35 1.48 -7.54
C PRO A 157 19.17 2.00 -8.98
N PHE A 158 18.06 2.68 -9.27
CA PHE A 158 17.75 3.25 -10.58
C PHE A 158 17.91 4.77 -10.59
N GLU A 159 18.46 5.35 -9.52
CA GLU A 159 18.66 6.80 -9.36
C GLU A 159 17.37 7.64 -9.46
N ILE A 160 16.21 7.02 -9.20
CA ILE A 160 14.91 7.71 -9.18
C ILE A 160 14.35 7.82 -7.77
N LYS A 161 13.54 8.87 -7.55
CA LYS A 161 12.89 9.18 -6.27
C LYS A 161 11.44 9.59 -6.48
N VAL A 162 10.62 9.41 -5.46
CA VAL A 162 9.23 9.88 -5.45
C VAL A 162 9.19 11.41 -5.37
N GLY A 163 8.31 12.00 -6.16
CA GLY A 163 8.07 13.44 -6.19
C GLY A 163 6.62 13.75 -6.57
N LEU A 164 6.28 15.05 -6.56
CA LEU A 164 4.99 15.51 -7.06
C LEU A 164 5.06 15.66 -8.58
N VAL A 165 4.03 15.18 -9.25
CA VAL A 165 3.82 15.34 -10.68
C VAL A 165 2.41 15.85 -10.94
N PRO A 166 2.17 16.57 -12.05
CA PRO A 166 0.83 16.90 -12.48
C PRO A 166 -0.06 15.66 -12.58
N THR A 167 -1.29 15.77 -12.10
CA THR A 167 -2.30 14.70 -12.26
C THR A 167 -2.84 14.62 -13.68
N SER A 168 -2.83 15.75 -14.40
CA SER A 168 -3.20 15.80 -15.81
C SER A 168 -2.02 15.37 -16.67
N SER A 169 -2.20 14.29 -17.44
CA SER A 169 -1.22 13.83 -18.43
C SER A 169 -0.92 14.89 -19.49
N GLN A 170 -1.91 15.71 -19.86
CA GLN A 170 -1.72 16.83 -20.80
C GLN A 170 -0.79 17.90 -20.24
N LEU A 171 -0.96 18.26 -18.96
CA LEU A 171 -0.09 19.24 -18.30
C LEU A 171 1.33 18.70 -18.14
N LEU A 172 1.47 17.43 -17.79
CA LEU A 172 2.77 16.77 -17.73
C LEU A 172 3.48 16.77 -19.09
N ALA A 173 2.78 16.40 -20.16
CA ALA A 173 3.32 16.41 -21.52
C ALA A 173 3.74 17.82 -21.96
N ALA A 174 2.93 18.85 -21.64
CA ALA A 174 3.26 20.24 -21.96
C ALA A 174 4.54 20.72 -21.24
N ILE A 175 4.75 20.30 -19.98
CA ILE A 175 5.97 20.66 -19.22
C ILE A 175 7.21 19.96 -19.77
N MET A 176 7.08 18.72 -20.29
CA MET A 176 8.20 17.93 -20.83
C MET A 176 8.56 18.26 -22.28
N ALA A 177 7.72 18.99 -23.01
CA ALA A 177 7.92 19.35 -24.41
C ALA A 177 8.67 20.69 -24.62
N ASN A 178 8.90 21.43 -23.53
CA ASN A 178 9.68 22.67 -23.50
C ASN A 178 11.10 22.43 -23.00
#